data_AF-A0A943CG33-F1
#
_entry.id   AF-A0A943CG33-F1
#
_cell.length_a   1.000
_cell.length_b   1.000
_cell.length_c   1.000
_cell.angle_alpha   90.00
_cell.angle_beta   90.00
_cell.angle_gamma   90.00
#
_symmetry.space_group_name_H-M   'P 1'
#
loop_
_entity.id
_entity.type
_entity.pdbx_description
1 polymer ?
#
loop_
_entity_poly.entity_id
_entity_poly.type
_entity_poly.pdbx_seq_one_letter_code
_entity_poly.pdbx_strand_id
1 'polypeptide(L)' 'MKNKDLGVRGCAENLGIGYSTLTKWLKDFRESGDIPVRGSGNYASDEQKEIARLRRELRDAQDALDVLKKAINILGK' A
#
# COMPACT_ATOMS: atom_id res chain seq x y z
N MET A 1 -2.25 -31.53 3.46
CA MET A 1 -2.11 -31.24 2.01
C MET A 1 -3.34 -31.78 1.29
N LYS A 2 -3.89 -30.97 0.36
CA LYS A 2 -5.09 -31.17 -0.50
C LYS A 2 -6.43 -30.68 0.07
N ASN A 3 -6.59 -29.36 0.15
CA ASN A 3 -7.90 -28.72 -0.02
C ASN A 3 -8.22 -28.62 -1.52
N LYS A 4 -8.39 -29.75 -2.21
CA LYS A 4 -8.80 -29.75 -3.63
C LYS A 4 -10.31 -30.01 -3.82
N ASP A 5 -11.03 -30.36 -2.76
CA ASP A 5 -12.44 -30.80 -2.86
C ASP A 5 -13.43 -29.89 -2.13
N LEU A 6 -12.94 -28.89 -1.39
CA LEU A 6 -13.81 -27.85 -0.83
C LEU A 6 -14.03 -26.81 -1.92
N GLY A 7 -15.20 -26.81 -2.54
CA GLY A 7 -15.64 -25.70 -3.38
C GLY A 7 -15.60 -24.38 -2.61
N VAL A 8 -15.81 -23.25 -3.30
CA VAL A 8 -15.70 -21.89 -2.72
C VAL A 8 -16.47 -21.74 -1.39
N ARG A 9 -17.58 -22.45 -1.22
CA ARG A 9 -18.35 -22.49 0.04
C ARG A 9 -17.59 -23.14 1.19
N GLY A 10 -17.02 -24.32 1.01
CA GLY A 10 -16.24 -24.99 2.05
C GLY A 10 -14.97 -24.21 2.42
N CYS A 11 -14.38 -23.52 1.44
CA CYS A 11 -13.27 -22.59 1.72
C CYS A 11 -13.71 -21.40 2.57
N ALA A 12 -14.88 -20.81 2.30
CA ALA A 12 -15.38 -19.68 3.10
C ALA A 12 -15.68 -20.09 4.55
N GLU A 13 -16.31 -21.25 4.74
CA GLU A 13 -16.61 -21.81 6.06
C GLU A 13 -15.34 -22.10 6.87
N ASN A 14 -14.33 -22.74 6.25
CA ASN A 14 -13.05 -23.00 6.91
C ASN A 14 -12.29 -21.72 7.31
N LEU A 15 -12.47 -20.64 6.55
CA LEU A 15 -11.85 -19.35 6.84
C LEU A 15 -12.68 -18.51 7.83
N GLY A 16 -13.88 -18.97 8.23
CA GLY A 16 -14.78 -18.23 9.11
C GLY A 16 -15.31 -16.93 8.49
N ILE A 17 -15.32 -16.83 7.16
CA ILE A 17 -15.78 -15.64 6.42
C ILE A 17 -17.06 -15.96 5.64
N GLY A 18 -17.86 -14.92 5.37
CA GLY A 18 -19.06 -15.07 4.56
C GLY A 18 -18.73 -15.55 3.13
N TYR A 19 -19.51 -16.49 2.60
CA TYR A 19 -19.37 -17.00 1.23
C TYR A 19 -19.41 -15.90 0.16
N SER A 20 -20.29 -14.92 0.35
CA SER A 20 -20.41 -13.74 -0.53
C SER A 20 -19.14 -12.90 -0.53
N THR A 21 -18.48 -12.73 0.62
CA THR A 21 -17.21 -12.01 0.76
C THR A 21 -16.11 -12.71 -0.03
N LEU A 22 -15.96 -14.03 0.13
CA LEU A 22 -14.93 -14.78 -0.59
C LEU A 22 -15.18 -14.79 -2.10
N THR A 23 -16.43 -14.92 -2.53
CA THR A 23 -16.80 -14.91 -3.95
C THR A 23 -16.53 -13.53 -4.57
N LYS A 24 -16.82 -12.45 -3.83
CA LYS A 24 -16.51 -11.09 -4.26
C LYS A 24 -15.00 -10.88 -4.42
N TRP A 25 -14.18 -11.29 -3.44
CA TRP A 25 -12.72 -11.21 -3.57
C TRP A 25 -12.17 -12.02 -4.75
N LEU A 26 -12.73 -13.21 -5.00
CA LEU A 26 -12.33 -14.02 -6.16
C LEU A 26 -12.69 -13.36 -7.49
N LYS A 27 -13.85 -12.70 -7.55
CA LYS A 27 -14.28 -11.92 -8.72
C LYS A 27 -13.34 -10.72 -8.93
N ASP A 28 -13.17 -9.91 -7.89
CA ASP A 28 -12.33 -8.72 -7.92
C ASP A 28 -10.90 -9.11 -8.35
N PHE A 29 -10.31 -10.16 -7.77
CA PHE A 29 -9.00 -10.69 -8.18
C PHE A 29 -8.91 -11.12 -9.64
N ARG A 30 -9.96 -11.75 -10.21
CA ARG A 30 -9.96 -12.17 -11.62
C ARG A 30 -10.04 -10.98 -12.58
N GLU A 31 -10.70 -9.91 -12.16
CA GLU A 31 -10.91 -8.73 -12.99
C GLU A 31 -9.72 -7.75 -12.92
N SER A 32 -9.14 -7.52 -11.73
CA SER A 32 -8.02 -6.58 -11.54
C SER A 32 -6.65 -7.24 -11.41
N GLY A 33 -6.54 -8.56 -11.25
CA GLY A 33 -5.29 -9.26 -10.96
C GLY A 33 -4.73 -9.04 -9.55
N ASP A 34 -5.42 -8.22 -8.74
CA ASP A 34 -5.08 -7.88 -7.37
C ASP A 34 -6.35 -7.77 -6.52
N ILE A 35 -6.26 -8.05 -5.22
CA ILE A 35 -7.33 -7.84 -4.25
C ILE A 35 -6.99 -6.58 -3.46
N PRO A 36 -7.83 -5.53 -3.46
CA PRO A 36 -7.56 -4.34 -2.67
C PRO A 36 -7.61 -4.68 -1.16
N VAL A 37 -6.47 -5.03 -0.59
CA VAL A 37 -6.30 -5.24 0.85
C VAL A 37 -5.99 -3.91 1.52
N ARG A 38 -6.73 -3.58 2.58
CA ARG A 38 -6.42 -2.44 3.46
C ARG A 38 -5.23 -2.78 4.36
N GLY A 39 -4.04 -2.89 3.78
CA GLY A 39 -2.80 -2.67 4.50
C GLY A 39 -2.52 -1.17 4.56
N SER A 40 -2.02 -0.66 5.70
CA SER A 40 -1.70 0.77 5.90
C SER A 40 -0.49 1.28 5.10
N GLY A 41 -0.21 0.68 3.94
CA GLY A 41 0.94 0.98 3.08
C GLY A 41 0.71 0.75 1.59
N ASN A 42 -0.51 0.42 1.17
CA ASN A 42 -0.80 0.20 -0.24
C ASN A 42 -1.27 1.51 -0.89
N TYR A 43 -0.34 2.20 -1.53
CA TYR A 43 -0.67 3.29 -2.46
C TYR A 43 -1.60 2.76 -3.54
N ALA A 44 -2.61 3.54 -3.95
CA ALA A 44 -3.64 3.05 -4.88
C ALA A 44 -3.12 2.86 -6.32
N SER A 45 -1.90 3.32 -6.62
CA SER A 45 -1.16 3.01 -7.85
C SER A 45 0.35 3.18 -7.64
N ASP A 46 1.14 2.65 -8.58
CA ASP A 46 2.59 2.89 -8.63
C ASP A 46 2.92 4.38 -8.77
N GLU A 47 2.08 5.13 -9.49
CA GLU A 47 2.22 6.59 -9.62
C GLU A 47 2.03 7.27 -8.26
N GLN A 48 1.05 6.85 -7.46
CA GLN A 48 0.84 7.41 -6.12
C GLN A 48 1.98 7.07 -5.16
N LYS A 49 2.55 5.87 -5.27
CA LYS A 49 3.74 5.46 -4.54
C LYS A 49 4.93 6.34 -4.90
N GLU A 50 5.12 6.59 -6.19
CA GLU A 50 6.18 7.44 -6.70
C GLU A 50 6.00 8.90 -6.28
N ILE A 51 4.77 9.44 -6.34
CA ILE A 51 4.45 10.77 -5.85
C ILE A 51 4.78 10.89 -4.36
N ALA A 52 4.46 9.88 -3.54
CA ALA A 52 4.78 9.90 -2.12
C ALA A 52 6.28 9.86 -1.86
N ARG A 53 7.03 9.06 -2.62
CA ARG A 53 8.50 9.02 -2.58
C ARG A 53 9.11 10.37 -2.94
N LEU A 54 8.73 10.94 -4.08
CA LEU A 54 9.22 12.23 -4.55
C LEU A 54 8.91 13.37 -3.57
N ARG A 55 7.71 13.39 -2.97
CA ARG A 55 7.34 14.39 -1.95
C ARG A 55 8.19 14.28 -0.69
N ARG A 56 8.63 13.07 -0.33
CA ARG A 56 9.53 12.86 0.81
C ARG A 56 10.93 13.36 0.47
N GLU A 57 11.49 12.94 -0.66
CA GLU A 57 12.82 13.37 -1.11
C GLU A 57 12.90 14.91 -1.24
N LEU A 58 11.85 15.55 -1.77
CA LEU A 58 11.78 17.00 -1.88
C LEU A 58 11.82 17.69 -0.51
N ARG A 59 11.12 17.14 0.48
CA ARG A 59 11.09 17.69 1.84
C ARG A 59 12.46 17.56 2.52
N ASP A 60 13.07 16.38 2.43
CA ASP A 60 14.39 16.13 3.01
C ASP A 60 15.45 17.08 2.40
N ALA A 61 15.37 17.34 1.09
CA ALA A 61 16.25 18.30 0.41
C ALA A 61 16.00 19.76 0.86
N GLN A 62 14.74 20.15 1.03
CA GLN A 62 14.37 21.49 1.52
C GLN A 62 14.84 21.70 2.97
N ASP A 63 14.63 20.70 3.83
CA ASP A 63 15.06 20.73 5.22
C ASP A 63 16.59 20.85 5.32
N ALA A 64 17.32 20.07 4.51
CA ALA A 64 18.78 20.18 4.42
C ALA A 64 19.23 21.58 3.98
N LEU A 65 18.58 22.15 2.95
CA LEU A 65 18.88 23.50 2.48
C LEU A 65 18.63 24.56 3.58
N ASP A 66 17.54 24.43 4.33
CA ASP A 66 17.21 25.37 5.40
C ASP A 66 18.18 25.28 6.57
N VAL A 67 18.64 24.08 6.91
CA VAL A 67 19.74 23.88 7.89
C VAL A 67 21.01 24.57 7.42
N LEU A 68 21.41 24.38 6.15
CA LEU A 68 22.62 25.01 5.60
C LEU A 68 22.52 26.54 5.58
N LYS A 69 21.38 27.10 5.17
CA LYS A 69 21.14 28.56 5.23
C LYS A 69 21.25 29.09 6.65
N LYS A 70 20.68 28.39 7.64
CA LYS A 70 20.80 28.77 9.06
C LYS A 70 22.25 28.75 9.53
N ALA A 71 23.02 27.73 9.16
CA ALA A 71 24.44 27.64 9.52
C ALA A 71 25.24 28.81 8.93
N ILE A 72 25.05 29.14 7.64
CA ILE A 72 25.69 30.29 6.99
C ILE A 72 25.34 31.60 7.71
N ASN A 73 24.07 31.82 8.06
CA ASN A 73 23.64 33.03 8.75
C ASN A 73 24.21 33.18 10.18
N ILE A 74 24.54 32.06 10.84
CA ILE A 74 25.18 32.06 12.16
C ILE A 74 26.68 32.35 12.02
N LEU A 75 27.35 31.73 11.04
CA LEU A 75 28.79 31.85 10.83
C LEU A 75 29.20 33.15 10.10
N GLY A 76 28.29 33.75 9.33
CA GLY A 76 28.51 35.02 8.65
C GLY A 76 28.22 36.26 9.51
N LYS A 77 27.89 36.07 10.79
CA LYS A 77 27.89 37.11 11.84
C LYS A 77 29.20 37.05 12.60
#